data_AF-A0A538EIG3-F1
#
_entry.id   AF-A0A538EIG3-F1
#
_cell.length_a   1.000
_cell.length_b   1.000
_cell.length_c   1.000
_cell.angle_alpha   90.00
_cell.angle_beta   90.00
_cell.angle_gamma   90.00
#
_symmetry.space_group_name_H-M   'P 1'
#
loop_
_entity.id
_entity.type
_entity.pdbx_description
1 polymer ?
#
loop_
_entity_poly.entity_id
_entity_poly.type
_entity_poly.pdbx_seq_one_letter_code
_entity_poly.pdbx_strand_id
1 'polypeptide(L)'
;MTTFFHAWRRNQANRQAAEWLAERTEARVAAAEVPAEIRDDVRRLVDTLFEGADGEVEPALKELWDLLDDYPGLRERFARLRIVADALDFLNDRTDPHSTARPEAKPGRRPT
;
A
#
# COMPACT_ATOMS: atom_id res chain seq x y z
N MET A 1 6.38 15.78 16.45
CA MET A 1 6.43 14.40 15.94
C MET A 1 5.25 14.19 14.98
N THR A 2 5.34 14.71 13.76
CA THR A 2 4.20 14.73 12.80
C THR A 2 4.63 14.37 11.37
N THR A 3 5.87 13.92 11.18
CA THR A 3 6.43 13.66 9.84
C THR A 3 5.94 12.36 9.20
N PHE A 4 5.42 11.41 10.00
CA PHE A 4 5.08 10.07 9.52
C PHE A 4 3.66 9.93 8.94
N PHE A 5 2.77 10.92 9.09
CA PHE A 5 1.35 10.85 8.66
C PHE A 5 1.10 11.25 7.19
N HIS A 6 2.16 11.65 6.47
CA HIS A 6 2.03 12.28 5.16
C HIS A 6 2.68 11.50 4.02
N ALA A 7 3.40 10.41 4.27
CA ALA A 7 4.17 9.73 3.23
C ALA A 7 3.26 8.85 2.36
N TRP A 8 2.51 7.95 2.99
CA TRP A 8 1.47 7.15 2.33
C TRP A 8 0.45 8.06 1.66
N ARG A 9 -0.10 9.03 2.39
CA ARG A 9 -1.09 9.96 1.84
C ARG A 9 -0.55 10.84 0.70
N ARG A 10 0.74 11.22 0.68
CA ARG A 10 1.35 11.93 -0.47
C ARG A 10 1.57 11.02 -1.67
N ASN A 11 2.04 9.79 -1.44
CA ASN A 11 2.19 8.78 -2.48
C ASN A 11 0.84 8.52 -3.18
N GLN A 12 -0.22 8.48 -2.38
CA GLN A 12 -1.59 8.39 -2.84
C GLN A 12 -2.09 9.67 -3.54
N ALA A 13 -1.84 10.86 -2.98
CA ALA A 13 -2.30 12.14 -3.56
C ALA A 13 -1.61 12.53 -4.88
N ASN A 14 -0.43 11.98 -5.17
CA ASN A 14 0.27 12.17 -6.44
C ASN A 14 -0.31 11.34 -7.60
N ARG A 15 -1.28 10.45 -7.34
CA ARG A 15 -1.93 9.63 -8.38
C ARG A 15 -3.14 10.31 -8.99
N GLN A 16 -3.39 10.01 -10.26
CA GLN A 16 -4.58 10.51 -10.94
C GLN A 16 -5.83 9.81 -10.39
N ALA A 17 -6.85 10.59 -10.05
CA ALA A 17 -8.11 10.11 -9.49
C ALA A 17 -8.84 9.06 -10.37
N ALA A 18 -8.55 9.01 -11.68
CA ALA A 18 -9.12 8.04 -12.61
C ALA A 18 -8.50 6.63 -12.45
N GLU A 19 -7.19 6.54 -12.26
CA GLU A 19 -6.49 5.27 -12.01
C GLU A 19 -6.94 4.67 -10.67
N TRP A 20 -7.16 5.55 -9.69
CA TRP A 20 -7.67 5.20 -8.37
C TRP A 20 -9.03 4.50 -8.39
N LEU A 21 -9.95 4.97 -9.24
CA LEU A 21 -11.31 4.46 -9.29
C LEU A 21 -11.35 3.07 -9.94
N ALA A 22 -10.52 2.85 -10.95
CA ALA A 22 -10.32 1.54 -11.57
C ALA A 22 -9.69 0.55 -10.57
N GLU A 23 -8.65 0.97 -9.85
CA GLU A 23 -8.00 0.14 -8.83
C GLU A 23 -8.94 -0.20 -7.66
N ARG A 24 -9.75 0.76 -7.15
CA ARG A 24 -10.79 0.47 -6.15
C ARG A 24 -11.82 -0.53 -6.68
N THR A 25 -12.14 -0.48 -7.97
CA THR A 25 -13.10 -1.39 -8.57
C THR A 25 -12.54 -2.80 -8.65
N GLU A 26 -11.30 -2.98 -9.11
CA GLU A 26 -10.62 -4.29 -9.12
C GLU A 26 -10.46 -4.87 -7.71
N ALA A 27 -10.05 -4.07 -6.73
CA ALA A 27 -9.92 -4.52 -5.35
C ALA A 27 -11.29 -4.94 -4.76
N ARG A 28 -12.37 -4.24 -5.12
CA ARG A 28 -13.74 -4.61 -4.73
C ARG A 28 -14.23 -5.87 -5.43
N VAL A 29 -13.86 -6.10 -6.70
CA VAL A 29 -14.18 -7.34 -7.42
C VAL A 29 -13.46 -8.51 -6.77
N ALA A 30 -12.17 -8.37 -6.45
CA ALA A 30 -11.41 -9.39 -5.72
C ALA A 30 -11.99 -9.66 -4.33
N ALA A 31 -12.46 -8.61 -3.62
CA ALA A 31 -13.17 -8.76 -2.35
C ALA A 31 -14.55 -9.42 -2.50
N ALA A 32 -15.22 -9.30 -3.65
CA ALA A 32 -16.48 -10.01 -3.88
C ALA A 32 -16.27 -11.52 -4.08
N GLU A 33 -15.08 -11.93 -4.52
CA GLU A 33 -14.70 -13.33 -4.73
C GLU A 33 -14.28 -14.06 -3.44
N VAL A 34 -14.04 -13.34 -2.33
CA VAL A 34 -13.76 -13.95 -1.02
C VAL A 34 -15.05 -14.58 -0.45
N PRO A 35 -14.94 -15.66 0.35
CA PRO A 35 -16.07 -16.27 1.06
C PRO A 35 -16.83 -15.22 1.88
N ALA A 36 -18.16 -15.35 1.92
CA ALA A 36 -19.03 -14.36 2.59
C ALA A 36 -18.67 -14.14 4.07
N GLU A 37 -18.09 -15.15 4.72
CA GLU A 37 -17.68 -15.14 6.12
C GLU A 37 -16.55 -14.14 6.42
N ILE A 38 -15.61 -13.96 5.47
CA ILE A 38 -14.48 -13.03 5.61
C ILE A 38 -14.57 -11.83 4.66
N ARG A 39 -15.60 -11.78 3.81
CA ARG A 39 -15.80 -10.76 2.80
C ARG A 39 -15.92 -9.35 3.40
N ASP A 40 -16.64 -9.21 4.50
CA ASP A 40 -16.87 -7.91 5.13
C ASP A 40 -15.59 -7.40 5.81
N ASP A 41 -14.86 -8.29 6.50
CA ASP A 41 -13.54 -8.02 7.06
C ASP A 41 -12.53 -7.62 5.99
N VAL A 42 -12.41 -8.39 4.90
CA VAL A 42 -11.52 -8.06 3.78
C VAL A 42 -11.91 -6.74 3.13
N ARG A 43 -13.22 -6.47 2.95
CA ARG A 43 -13.69 -5.20 2.39
C ARG A 43 -13.29 -4.02 3.28
N ARG A 44 -13.47 -4.14 4.59
CA ARG A 44 -13.06 -3.12 5.57
C ARG A 44 -11.56 -2.87 5.52
N LEU A 45 -10.75 -3.93 5.52
CA LEU A 45 -9.28 -3.83 5.47
C LEU A 45 -8.78 -3.19 4.18
N VAL A 46 -9.38 -3.53 3.04
CA VAL A 46 -9.07 -2.89 1.76
C VAL A 46 -9.42 -1.40 1.80
N ASP A 47 -10.58 -1.02 2.35
CA ASP A 47 -10.95 0.39 2.47
C ASP A 47 -9.98 1.12 3.44
N THR A 48 -9.54 0.47 4.52
CA THR A 48 -8.47 0.98 5.40
C THR A 48 -7.14 1.15 4.65
N LEU A 49 -6.77 0.31 3.68
CA LEU A 49 -5.57 0.55 2.88
C LEU A 49 -5.73 1.76 1.95
N PHE A 50 -6.94 2.03 1.46
CA PHE A 50 -7.25 3.19 0.62
C PHE A 50 -7.39 4.50 1.41
N GLU A 51 -7.97 4.47 2.61
CA GLU A 51 -8.26 5.64 3.43
C GLU A 51 -7.22 5.89 4.54
N GLY A 52 -6.53 4.84 4.96
CA GLY A 52 -5.83 4.73 6.22
C GLY A 52 -4.62 5.64 6.35
N ALA A 53 -4.33 5.98 7.61
CA ALA A 53 -3.10 6.64 7.98
C ALA A 53 -1.92 5.67 7.90
N ASP A 54 -0.70 6.18 7.70
CA ASP A 54 0.53 5.37 7.60
C ASP A 54 0.72 4.32 8.72
N GLY A 55 0.17 4.58 9.92
CA GLY A 55 0.23 3.65 11.07
C GLY A 55 -0.83 2.54 11.06
N GLU A 56 -1.84 2.62 10.20
CA GLU A 56 -2.90 1.62 10.07
C GLU A 56 -2.68 0.72 8.85
N VAL A 57 -1.78 1.10 7.93
CA VAL A 57 -1.43 0.31 6.74
C VAL A 57 -0.80 -1.02 7.12
N GLU A 58 0.20 -1.03 8.01
CA GLU A 58 0.87 -2.25 8.48
C GLU A 58 -0.08 -3.24 9.17
N PRO A 59 -0.83 -2.85 10.22
CA PRO A 59 -1.74 -3.79 10.89
C PRO A 59 -2.87 -4.25 9.96
N ALA A 60 -3.43 -3.37 9.12
CA ALA A 60 -4.48 -3.77 8.18
C ALA A 60 -3.96 -4.78 7.13
N LEU A 61 -2.75 -4.57 6.62
CA LEU A 61 -2.14 -5.50 5.68
C LEU A 61 -1.84 -6.85 6.35
N LYS A 62 -1.36 -6.85 7.59
CA LYS A 62 -1.10 -8.08 8.34
C LYS A 62 -2.38 -8.86 8.61
N GLU A 63 -3.44 -8.18 9.06
CA GLU A 63 -4.75 -8.78 9.32
C GLU A 63 -5.37 -9.34 8.03
N LEU A 64 -5.20 -8.64 6.90
CA LEU A 64 -5.63 -9.13 5.58
C LEU A 64 -4.90 -10.43 5.20
N TRP A 65 -3.59 -10.53 5.47
CA TRP A 65 -2.84 -11.75 5.18
C TRP A 65 -3.18 -12.92 6.09
N ASP A 66 -3.49 -12.64 7.35
CA ASP A 66 -3.95 -13.65 8.32
C ASP A 66 -5.28 -14.26 7.88
N LEU A 67 -6.24 -13.42 7.46
CA LEU A 67 -7.54 -13.87 6.93
C LEU A 67 -7.43 -14.64 5.62
N LEU A 68 -6.40 -14.36 4.81
CA LEU A 68 -6.16 -15.04 3.54
C LEU A 68 -5.19 -16.21 3.64
N ASP A 69 -4.72 -16.56 4.85
CA ASP A 69 -3.72 -17.62 5.05
C ASP A 69 -4.23 -18.99 4.58
N ASP A 70 -5.49 -19.30 4.90
CA ASP A 70 -6.20 -20.49 4.44
C ASP A 70 -6.56 -20.47 2.93
N TYR A 71 -6.34 -19.35 2.22
CA TYR A 71 -6.75 -19.12 0.83
C TYR A 71 -5.58 -18.63 -0.06
N PRO A 72 -4.59 -19.50 -0.37
CA PRO A 72 -3.39 -19.10 -1.13
C PRO A 72 -3.69 -18.49 -2.50
N GLY A 73 -4.73 -18.97 -3.20
CA GLY A 73 -5.13 -18.40 -4.49
C GLY A 73 -5.68 -16.97 -4.40
N LEU A 74 -6.37 -16.64 -3.30
CA LEU A 74 -6.81 -15.28 -3.02
C LEU A 74 -5.62 -14.44 -2.56
N ARG A 75 -4.71 -15.02 -1.77
CA ARG A 75 -3.47 -14.36 -1.34
C ARG A 75 -2.65 -13.86 -2.53
N GLU A 76 -2.43 -14.70 -3.55
CA GLU A 76 -1.73 -14.31 -4.77
C GLU A 76 -2.48 -13.21 -5.55
N ARG A 77 -3.81 -13.31 -5.63
CA ARG A 77 -4.64 -12.32 -6.32
C ARG A 77 -4.57 -10.95 -5.63
N PHE A 78 -4.67 -10.94 -4.30
CA PHE A 78 -4.52 -9.73 -3.49
C PHE A 78 -3.09 -9.18 -3.55
N ALA A 79 -2.06 -10.03 -3.59
CA ALA A 79 -0.66 -9.59 -3.73
C ALA A 79 -0.39 -8.88 -5.07
N ARG A 80 -1.14 -9.24 -6.12
CA ARG A 80 -1.09 -8.57 -7.42
C ARG A 80 -1.84 -7.23 -7.44
N LEU A 81 -2.69 -6.97 -6.44
CA LEU A 81 -3.33 -5.66 -6.33
C LEU A 81 -2.27 -4.62 -6.04
N ARG A 82 -2.27 -3.57 -6.84
CA ARG A 82 -1.27 -2.53 -6.79
C ARG A 82 -1.28 -1.77 -5.46
N ILE A 83 -2.44 -1.61 -4.80
CA ILE A 83 -2.54 -1.03 -3.45
C ILE A 83 -1.81 -1.88 -2.38
N VAL A 84 -1.85 -3.21 -2.53
CA VAL A 84 -1.17 -4.15 -1.63
C VAL A 84 0.33 -4.17 -1.93
N ALA A 85 0.71 -4.17 -3.20
CA ALA A 85 2.10 -4.05 -3.62
C ALA A 85 2.74 -2.74 -3.13
N ASP A 86 2.02 -1.62 -3.19
CA ASP A 86 2.48 -0.35 -2.65
C ASP A 86 2.59 -0.35 -1.13
N ALA A 87 1.62 -0.97 -0.44
CA ALA A 87 1.69 -1.08 1.01
C ALA A 87 2.92 -1.91 1.42
N LEU A 88 3.22 -2.99 0.69
CA LEU A 88 4.44 -3.78 0.89
C LEU A 88 5.70 -2.98 0.60
N ASP A 89 5.76 -2.24 -0.51
CA ASP A 89 6.89 -1.38 -0.87
C ASP A 89 7.14 -0.29 0.18
N PHE A 90 6.07 0.35 0.65
CA PHE A 90 6.12 1.36 1.70
C PHE A 90 6.66 0.80 3.03
N LEU A 91 6.23 -0.39 3.43
CA LEU A 91 6.74 -1.05 4.63
C LEU A 91 8.20 -1.48 4.46
N ASN A 92 8.58 -1.92 3.26
CA ASN A 92 9.95 -2.32 2.94
C ASN A 92 10.90 -1.11 2.97
N ASP A 93 10.51 0.02 2.39
CA ASP A 93 11.29 1.28 2.42
C ASP A 93 11.47 1.83 3.85
N ARG A 94 10.50 1.62 4.74
CA ARG A 94 10.62 2.00 6.17
C ARG A 94 11.47 1.04 6.99
N THR A 95 11.56 -0.22 6.58
CA THR A 95 12.34 -1.25 7.27
C THR A 95 13.82 -1.22 6.86
N ASP A 96 14.13 -0.62 5.72
CA ASP A 96 15.50 -0.32 5.29
C ASP A 96 15.92 1.10 5.72
N PRO A 97 16.73 1.29 6.79
CA PRO A 97 17.19 2.61 7.20
C PRO A 97 18.18 3.25 6.19
N HIS A 98 18.50 2.60 5.06
CA HIS A 98 19.50 3.02 4.08
C HIS A 98 18.92 3.51 2.74
N SER A 99 17.60 3.45 2.52
CA SER A 99 16.95 3.95 1.30
C SER A 99 16.74 5.47 1.29
N THR A 100 17.78 6.23 1.64
CA THR A 100 17.90 7.66 1.31
C THR A 100 18.87 7.81 0.15
N ALA A 101 18.44 7.49 -1.06
CA ALA A 101 19.25 7.71 -2.26
C ALA A 101 18.43 8.30 -3.41
N ARG A 102 17.87 9.49 -3.17
CA ARG A 102 17.79 10.49 -4.25
C ARG A 102 19.19 11.11 -4.34
N PRO A 103 19.97 10.91 -5.42
CA PRO A 103 21.22 11.65 -5.56
C PRO A 103 20.86 13.13 -5.75
N GLU A 104 21.14 13.95 -4.74
CA GLU A 104 21.25 15.39 -4.88
C GLU A 104 22.40 15.66 -5.87
N ALA A 105 22.04 15.92 -7.12
CA ALA A 105 22.97 16.41 -8.11
C ALA A 105 23.25 17.90 -7.83
N LYS A 106 24.41 18.20 -7.21
CA LYS A 106 25.36 19.32 -7.43
C LYS A 106 26.11 19.67 -6.13
N PRO A 107 27.33 20.28 -6.14
CA PRO A 107 27.96 21.04 -7.24
C PRO A 107 29.48 20.78 -7.45
N GLY A 108 29.88 20.44 -8.67
CA GLY A 108 31.30 20.47 -9.06
C GLY A 108 31.73 21.86 -9.50
N ARG A 109 32.17 22.71 -8.56
CA ARG A 109 33.13 23.79 -8.89
C ARG A 109 34.42 23.13 -9.37
N ARG A 110 34.94 23.51 -10.52
CA ARG A 110 36.38 23.37 -10.84
C ARG A 110 36.98 24.76 -11.02
N PRO A 111 38.13 25.03 -10.37
CA PRO A 111 38.93 26.22 -10.64
C PRO A 111 39.85 25.96 -11.84
N THR A 112 39.93 26.92 -12.74
CA THR A 112 41.10 27.22 -13.59
C THR A 112 41.02 28.69 -13.95
#